data_AF-A0A8J9TNG8-F1
#
_entry.id   AF-A0A8J9TNG8-F1
#
_cell.length_a   1.000
_cell.length_b   1.000
_cell.length_c   1.000
_cell.angle_alpha   90.00
_cell.angle_beta   90.00
_cell.angle_gamma   90.00
#
_symmetry.space_group_name_H-M   'P 1'
#
loop_
_entity.id
_entity.type
_entity.pdbx_description
1 polymer ?
#
loop_
_entity_poly.entity_id
_entity_poly.type
_entity_poly.pdbx_seq_one_letter_code
_entity_poly.pdbx_strand_id
1 'polypeptide(L)'
;NGDYPFKFGTYMGCDAMGNRYYENRIDYPFGQHRWVEPANIHDFDSTHIPPEWHGWMVSMNDATPSLEQEYIDKMAKDTIKGEISHAPYQSNIGHQEPYFNFNGMHNQSQIRSRGYGIGNHVVGLPPGAPDAYYTQPGSPYNEASIRKFEMQGKLDEKRAYKSEMWRQRLMTVAEKAAIEQSEKDEWTKPFEVAKTAKRLSLREQAILARGGTLSK
;
A
#
# COMPACT_ATOMS: atom_id res chain seq x y z
N ASN A 1 -28.18 33.45 -49.32
CA ASN A 1 -27.73 32.54 -48.24
C ASN A 1 -28.80 31.49 -47.98
N GLY A 2 -28.68 30.30 -48.57
CA GLY A 2 -29.27 29.07 -47.99
C GLY A 2 -30.79 28.81 -48.12
N ASP A 3 -31.53 29.53 -48.96
CA ASP A 3 -33.00 29.37 -49.08
C ASP A 3 -33.46 28.24 -50.02
N TYR A 4 -32.64 27.19 -50.16
CA TYR A 4 -33.02 26.01 -50.94
C TYR A 4 -33.52 24.93 -49.97
N PRO A 5 -34.72 24.37 -50.18
CA PRO A 5 -35.27 23.30 -49.33
C PRO A 5 -34.43 22.01 -49.37
N PHE A 6 -33.41 21.93 -50.23
CA PHE A 6 -32.55 20.78 -50.43
C PHE A 6 -31.08 21.17 -50.26
N LYS A 7 -30.33 20.31 -49.55
CA LYS A 7 -28.87 20.43 -49.44
C LYS A 7 -28.17 19.57 -50.48
N PHE A 8 -27.10 20.09 -51.07
CA PHE A 8 -26.25 19.36 -52.02
C PHE A 8 -24.84 19.21 -51.45
N GLY A 9 -24.32 17.99 -51.44
CA GLY A 9 -22.98 17.71 -50.95
C GLY A 9 -22.39 16.42 -51.49
N THR A 10 -21.10 16.27 -51.28
CA THR A 10 -20.33 15.08 -51.66
C THR A 10 -20.62 14.00 -50.64
N TYR A 11 -20.94 12.79 -51.12
CA TYR A 11 -21.12 11.62 -50.26
C TYR A 11 -19.77 11.15 -49.72
N MET A 12 -19.65 11.12 -48.39
CA MET A 12 -18.40 10.82 -47.70
C MET A 12 -18.36 9.38 -47.15
N GLY A 13 -19.51 8.77 -46.90
CA GLY A 13 -19.61 7.40 -46.44
C GLY A 13 -20.92 7.10 -45.71
N CYS A 14 -21.05 5.87 -45.24
CA CYS A 14 -22.18 5.38 -44.47
C CYS A 14 -21.66 4.58 -43.27
N ASP A 15 -22.35 4.68 -42.14
CA ASP A 15 -22.07 3.87 -40.97
C ASP A 15 -22.76 2.50 -41.01
N ALA A 16 -22.52 1.67 -40.00
CA ALA A 16 -23.16 0.37 -39.86
C ALA A 16 -24.69 0.45 -39.65
N MET A 17 -25.21 1.60 -39.21
CA MET A 17 -26.64 1.82 -38.95
C MET A 17 -27.40 2.33 -40.18
N GLY A 18 -26.68 2.68 -41.26
CA GLY A 18 -27.26 3.17 -42.51
C GLY A 18 -27.31 4.70 -42.61
N ASN A 19 -26.74 5.44 -41.66
CA ASN A 19 -26.67 6.89 -41.71
C ASN A 19 -25.66 7.32 -42.77
N ARG A 20 -26.06 8.25 -43.64
CA ARG A 20 -25.22 8.74 -44.75
C ARG A 20 -24.63 10.09 -44.42
N TYR A 21 -23.33 10.25 -44.63
CA TYR A 21 -22.59 11.45 -44.29
C TYR A 21 -22.22 12.24 -45.54
N TYR A 22 -22.38 13.55 -45.48
CA TYR A 22 -22.17 14.46 -46.60
C TYR A 22 -21.35 15.68 -46.21
N GLU A 23 -20.57 16.19 -47.17
CA GLU A 23 -19.76 17.40 -47.01
C GLU A 23 -19.85 18.34 -48.22
N ASN A 24 -19.95 19.64 -47.96
CA ASN A 24 -19.78 20.70 -48.95
C ASN A 24 -19.17 21.94 -48.28
N ARG A 25 -17.87 22.17 -48.54
CA ARG A 25 -17.09 23.30 -48.00
C ARG A 25 -17.17 24.57 -48.85
N ILE A 26 -17.80 24.51 -50.02
CA ILE A 26 -17.84 25.61 -50.99
C ILE A 26 -19.08 26.47 -50.76
N ASP A 27 -20.26 25.83 -50.72
CA ASP A 27 -21.54 26.55 -50.71
C ASP A 27 -22.07 26.84 -49.30
N TYR A 28 -21.60 26.09 -48.30
CA TYR A 28 -22.08 26.18 -46.91
C TYR A 28 -21.00 26.71 -45.96
N PRO A 29 -21.39 27.57 -44.99
CA PRO A 29 -20.45 28.07 -44.00
C PRO A 29 -19.97 26.97 -43.05
N PHE A 30 -18.86 27.26 -42.37
CA PHE A 30 -18.35 26.41 -41.30
C PHE A 30 -19.44 26.14 -40.25
N GLY A 31 -19.49 24.90 -39.74
CA GLY A 31 -20.58 24.41 -38.89
C GLY A 31 -21.82 23.87 -39.61
N GLN A 32 -22.07 24.26 -40.88
CA GLN A 32 -23.19 23.71 -41.69
C GLN A 32 -22.72 22.89 -42.91
N HIS A 33 -21.43 22.96 -43.21
CA HIS A 33 -20.75 22.25 -44.31
C HIS A 33 -20.74 20.72 -44.22
N ARG A 34 -20.95 20.14 -43.04
CA ARG A 34 -21.11 18.69 -42.84
C ARG A 34 -22.51 18.42 -42.33
N TRP A 35 -23.12 17.31 -42.75
CA TRP A 35 -24.39 16.84 -42.19
C TRP A 35 -24.54 15.33 -42.37
N VAL A 36 -25.47 14.78 -41.59
CA VAL A 36 -25.89 13.38 -41.67
C VAL A 36 -27.33 13.31 -42.18
N GLU A 37 -27.58 12.37 -43.08
CA GLU A 37 -28.91 11.93 -43.44
C GLU A 37 -29.18 10.61 -42.71
N PRO A 38 -30.12 10.59 -41.75
CA PRO A 38 -30.35 9.42 -40.92
C PRO A 38 -30.94 8.27 -41.71
N ALA A 39 -30.61 7.04 -41.31
CA ALA A 39 -31.20 5.83 -41.89
C ALA A 39 -32.72 5.80 -41.71
N ASN A 40 -33.20 6.23 -40.53
CA ASN A 40 -34.60 6.37 -40.19
C ASN A 40 -34.94 7.84 -39.90
N ILE A 41 -35.71 8.46 -40.79
CA ILE A 41 -36.08 9.88 -40.69
C ILE A 41 -37.04 10.14 -39.52
N HIS A 42 -37.85 9.15 -39.12
CA HIS A 42 -38.90 9.32 -38.11
C HIS A 42 -38.42 9.08 -36.67
N ASP A 43 -37.26 8.44 -36.49
CA ASP A 43 -36.70 8.05 -35.20
C ASP A 43 -35.20 8.33 -35.16
N PHE A 44 -34.83 9.57 -35.47
CA PHE A 44 -33.45 10.02 -35.41
C PHE A 44 -33.16 10.70 -34.07
N ASP A 45 -32.07 10.27 -33.44
CA ASP A 45 -31.45 10.98 -32.32
C ASP A 45 -29.95 11.14 -32.57
N SER A 46 -29.38 12.23 -32.04
CA SER A 46 -27.97 12.60 -32.23
C SER A 46 -27.01 11.56 -31.66
N THR A 47 -27.46 10.76 -30.67
CA THR A 47 -26.67 9.68 -30.07
C THR A 47 -26.51 8.45 -30.99
N HIS A 48 -27.30 8.34 -32.05
CA HIS A 48 -27.18 7.26 -33.04
C HIS A 48 -25.98 7.41 -33.98
N ILE A 49 -25.27 8.54 -33.93
CA ILE A 49 -24.02 8.72 -34.68
C ILE A 49 -22.91 7.94 -33.93
N PRO A 50 -22.28 6.93 -34.55
CA PRO A 50 -21.23 6.17 -33.89
C PRO A 50 -19.99 7.04 -33.65
N PRO A 51 -19.14 6.68 -32.66
CA PRO A 51 -18.00 7.50 -32.24
C PRO A 51 -16.99 7.75 -33.37
N GLU A 52 -16.82 6.78 -34.27
CA GLU A 52 -15.95 6.90 -35.45
C GLU A 52 -16.36 8.08 -36.36
N TRP A 53 -17.67 8.28 -36.59
CA TRP A 53 -18.20 9.37 -37.39
C TRP A 53 -18.43 10.66 -36.60
N HIS A 54 -18.66 10.55 -35.28
CA HIS A 54 -18.92 11.70 -34.42
C HIS A 54 -17.75 12.70 -34.42
N GLY A 55 -16.50 12.22 -34.36
CA GLY A 55 -15.32 13.09 -34.41
C GLY A 55 -15.23 13.91 -35.70
N TRP A 56 -15.58 13.30 -36.84
CA TRP A 56 -15.64 13.99 -38.13
C TRP A 56 -16.82 14.96 -38.22
N MET A 57 -18.00 14.55 -37.72
CA MET A 57 -19.22 15.36 -37.76
C MET A 57 -19.07 16.68 -36.97
N VAL A 58 -18.37 16.66 -35.84
CA VAL A 58 -18.14 17.85 -34.98
C VAL A 58 -16.85 18.60 -35.37
N SER A 59 -16.22 18.27 -36.50
CA SER A 59 -14.96 18.86 -36.94
C SER A 59 -13.81 18.72 -35.91
N MET A 60 -13.82 17.67 -35.08
CA MET A 60 -12.66 17.30 -34.26
C MET A 60 -11.56 16.71 -35.15
N ASN A 61 -11.95 15.87 -36.12
CA ASN A 61 -11.07 15.26 -37.11
C ASN A 61 -11.53 15.65 -38.53
N ASP A 62 -10.58 15.82 -39.45
CA ASP A 62 -10.87 16.10 -40.86
C ASP A 62 -11.00 14.84 -41.73
N ALA A 63 -10.37 13.74 -41.31
CA ALA A 63 -10.48 12.46 -41.98
C ALA A 63 -11.79 11.75 -41.58
N THR A 64 -12.46 11.15 -42.56
CA THR A 64 -13.56 10.21 -42.31
C THR A 64 -13.00 8.87 -41.82
N PRO A 65 -13.81 8.00 -41.19
CA PRO A 65 -13.37 6.68 -40.76
C PRO A 65 -12.70 5.84 -41.85
N SER A 66 -13.16 5.97 -43.10
CA SER A 66 -12.57 5.26 -44.25
C SER A 66 -11.19 5.78 -44.64
N LEU A 67 -10.89 7.04 -44.35
CA LEU A 67 -9.64 7.72 -44.72
C LEU A 67 -8.70 7.93 -43.52
N GLU A 68 -9.10 7.45 -42.33
CA GLU A 68 -8.35 7.65 -41.09
C GLU A 68 -6.94 7.07 -41.18
N GLN A 69 -6.79 5.83 -41.68
CA GLN A 69 -5.49 5.19 -41.79
C GLN A 69 -4.57 5.94 -42.77
N GLU A 70 -5.09 6.34 -43.94
CA GLU A 70 -4.31 7.10 -44.92
C GLU A 70 -3.86 8.46 -44.35
N TYR A 71 -4.73 9.12 -43.58
CA TYR A 71 -4.41 10.34 -42.88
C TYR A 71 -3.31 10.14 -41.83
N ILE A 72 -3.43 9.10 -41.00
CA ILE A 72 -2.42 8.75 -39.99
C ILE A 72 -1.08 8.45 -40.68
N ASP A 73 -1.07 7.66 -41.75
CA ASP A 73 0.15 7.32 -42.50
C ASP A 73 0.80 8.56 -43.12
N LYS A 74 -0.01 9.53 -43.56
CA LYS A 74 0.48 10.83 -44.04
C LYS A 74 1.11 11.64 -42.91
N MET A 75 0.42 11.81 -41.79
CA MET A 75 0.92 12.56 -40.63
C MET A 75 2.16 11.90 -40.00
N ALA A 76 2.23 10.56 -40.01
CA ALA A 76 3.36 9.81 -39.50
C ALA A 76 4.65 10.06 -40.30
N LYS A 77 4.55 10.37 -41.60
CA LYS A 77 5.72 10.76 -42.42
C LYS A 77 6.27 12.13 -42.02
N ASP A 78 5.37 13.04 -41.66
CA ASP A 78 5.73 14.41 -41.25
C ASP A 78 6.19 14.46 -39.78
N THR A 79 5.95 13.39 -39.02
CA THR A 79 6.36 13.30 -37.62
C THR A 79 7.87 13.12 -37.53
N ILE A 80 8.56 14.12 -36.98
CA ILE A 80 9.99 14.03 -36.66
C ILE A 80 10.14 12.94 -35.59
N LYS A 81 10.75 11.82 -35.97
CA LYS A 81 11.14 10.79 -35.00
C LYS A 81 12.17 11.41 -34.07
N GLY A 82 11.89 11.40 -32.77
CA GLY A 82 12.86 11.81 -31.76
C GLY A 82 14.14 10.97 -31.84
N GLU A 83 15.21 11.49 -31.24
CA GLU A 83 16.44 10.70 -31.08
C GLU A 83 16.16 9.39 -30.36
N ILE A 84 16.97 8.38 -30.66
CA ILE A 84 16.92 7.09 -29.99
C ILE A 84 17.17 7.34 -28.50
N SER A 85 16.27 6.87 -27.64
CA SER A 85 16.50 6.91 -26.20
C SER A 85 17.70 6.03 -25.86
N HIS A 86 18.75 6.62 -25.30
CA HIS A 86 19.90 5.89 -24.74
C HIS A 86 19.60 5.33 -23.35
N ALA A 87 18.38 5.52 -22.83
CA ALA A 87 17.99 4.93 -21.57
C ALA A 87 18.04 3.39 -21.68
N PRO A 88 18.54 2.69 -20.66
CA PRO A 88 18.56 1.22 -20.65
C PRO A 88 17.14 0.61 -20.60
N TYR A 89 16.11 1.43 -20.42
CA TYR A 89 14.71 1.04 -20.32
C TYR A 89 13.95 1.46 -21.57
N GLN A 90 13.21 0.51 -22.16
CA GLN A 90 12.40 0.75 -23.37
C GLN A 90 11.13 1.56 -23.11
N SER A 91 10.69 1.63 -21.85
CA SER A 91 9.48 2.33 -21.45
C SER A 91 9.72 3.16 -20.20
N ASN A 92 8.96 4.24 -20.05
CA ASN A 92 8.92 5.04 -18.82
C ASN A 92 8.23 4.27 -17.67
N ILE A 93 7.59 3.16 -17.99
CA ILE A 93 7.20 2.15 -17.02
C ILE A 93 8.49 1.42 -16.64
N GLY A 94 8.99 1.64 -15.42
CA GLY A 94 10.22 1.02 -14.91
C GLY A 94 10.15 -0.52 -14.89
N HIS A 95 11.18 -1.18 -14.35
CA HIS A 95 11.21 -2.65 -14.24
C HIS A 95 9.89 -3.20 -13.68
N GLN A 96 9.12 -3.90 -14.51
CA GLN A 96 7.96 -4.65 -14.09
C GLN A 96 8.40 -6.08 -13.83
N GLU A 97 8.34 -6.48 -12.57
CA GLU A 97 8.46 -7.87 -12.17
C GLU A 97 7.40 -8.71 -12.93
N PRO A 98 7.71 -9.98 -13.28
CA PRO A 98 6.71 -10.87 -13.86
C PRO A 98 5.48 -10.90 -12.94
N TYR A 99 4.31 -10.70 -13.54
CA TYR A 99 3.05 -10.59 -12.82
C TYR A 99 2.85 -11.81 -11.92
N PHE A 100 2.99 -11.64 -10.60
CA PHE A 100 2.71 -12.72 -9.65
C PHE A 100 1.21 -12.97 -9.66
N ASN A 101 0.82 -14.05 -10.32
CA ASN A 101 -0.56 -14.43 -10.53
C ASN A 101 -0.97 -15.49 -9.50
N PHE A 102 -1.36 -15.05 -8.30
CA PHE A 102 -1.93 -15.97 -7.32
C PHE A 102 -3.37 -16.30 -7.73
N ASN A 103 -3.60 -17.52 -8.23
CA ASN A 103 -4.94 -18.01 -8.61
C ASN A 103 -5.72 -17.12 -9.61
N GLY A 104 -5.05 -16.53 -10.60
CA GLY A 104 -5.72 -15.66 -11.60
C GLY A 104 -5.86 -14.20 -11.15
N MET A 105 -5.40 -13.84 -9.95
CA MET A 105 -5.51 -12.50 -9.39
C MET A 105 -4.27 -11.66 -9.69
N HIS A 106 -4.49 -10.59 -10.45
CA HIS A 106 -3.48 -9.58 -10.76
C HIS A 106 -3.29 -8.59 -9.59
N ASN A 107 -4.37 -8.25 -8.86
CA ASN A 107 -4.29 -7.29 -7.77
C ASN A 107 -3.96 -7.97 -6.42
N GLN A 108 -2.69 -7.90 -6.01
CA GLN A 108 -2.22 -8.51 -4.76
C GLN A 108 -2.83 -7.92 -3.48
N SER A 109 -3.32 -6.67 -3.52
CA SER A 109 -4.02 -6.08 -2.35
C SER A 109 -5.32 -6.82 -2.00
N GLN A 110 -5.87 -7.59 -2.93
CA GLN A 110 -7.03 -8.44 -2.70
C GLN A 110 -6.65 -9.77 -2.01
N ILE A 111 -5.37 -10.15 -2.04
CA ILE A 111 -4.82 -11.33 -1.35
C ILE A 111 -4.42 -10.89 0.06
N ARG A 112 -5.43 -10.71 0.89
CA ARG A 112 -5.29 -10.33 2.29
C ARG A 112 -6.09 -11.25 3.16
N SER A 113 -5.61 -11.51 4.36
CA SER A 113 -6.36 -12.24 5.36
C SER A 113 -7.68 -11.53 5.66
N ARG A 114 -8.78 -12.29 5.78
CA ARG A 114 -10.12 -11.78 6.14
C ARG A 114 -10.33 -11.67 7.65
N GLY A 115 -9.36 -12.09 8.44
CA GLY A 115 -9.35 -11.98 9.90
C GLY A 115 -8.01 -12.41 10.48
N TYR A 116 -7.74 -12.08 11.75
CA TYR A 116 -6.47 -12.42 12.39
C TYR A 116 -6.26 -13.93 12.42
N GLY A 117 -5.22 -14.41 11.72
CA GLY A 117 -4.84 -15.83 11.69
C GLY A 117 -5.79 -16.77 10.91
N ILE A 118 -6.82 -16.25 10.24
CA ILE A 118 -7.83 -17.08 9.54
C ILE A 118 -7.46 -17.31 8.06
N GLY A 119 -6.67 -16.41 7.47
CA GLY A 119 -6.41 -16.42 6.03
C GLY A 119 -7.63 -15.91 5.24
N ASN A 120 -7.76 -16.33 3.99
CA ASN A 120 -8.82 -15.86 3.10
C ASN A 120 -9.33 -17.00 2.22
N HIS A 121 -10.49 -17.54 2.61
CA HIS A 121 -11.17 -18.65 1.95
C HIS A 121 -11.62 -18.33 0.52
N VAL A 122 -11.83 -17.06 0.16
CA VAL A 122 -12.27 -16.67 -1.19
C VAL A 122 -11.13 -16.80 -2.19
N VAL A 123 -9.91 -16.45 -1.77
CA VAL A 123 -8.71 -16.48 -2.64
C VAL A 123 -7.86 -17.74 -2.41
N GLY A 124 -8.20 -18.53 -1.40
CA GLY A 124 -7.46 -19.74 -1.01
C GLY A 124 -6.19 -19.46 -0.20
N LEU A 125 -6.09 -18.31 0.47
CA LEU A 125 -4.95 -17.99 1.33
C LEU A 125 -5.05 -18.80 2.63
N PRO A 126 -4.06 -19.65 2.97
CA PRO A 126 -4.13 -20.48 4.16
C PRO A 126 -4.04 -19.65 5.46
N PRO A 127 -4.56 -20.18 6.58
CA PRO A 127 -4.44 -19.55 7.89
C PRO A 127 -2.98 -19.26 8.25
N GLY A 128 -2.70 -18.02 8.67
CA GLY A 128 -1.36 -17.60 9.13
C GLY A 128 -0.35 -17.28 8.01
N ALA A 129 -0.74 -17.33 6.74
CA ALA A 129 0.10 -16.80 5.66
C ALA A 129 0.28 -15.28 5.80
N PRO A 130 1.48 -14.74 5.51
CA PRO A 130 1.71 -13.30 5.50
C PRO A 130 0.89 -12.63 4.39
N ASP A 131 0.42 -11.41 4.65
CA ASP A 131 -0.31 -10.63 3.66
C ASP A 131 0.66 -10.15 2.56
N ALA A 132 0.18 -10.13 1.31
CA ALA A 132 1.03 -9.84 0.14
C ALA A 132 1.26 -8.35 -0.12
N TYR A 133 0.76 -7.45 0.74
CA TYR A 133 0.92 -6.01 0.55
C TYR A 133 2.07 -5.44 1.38
N TYR A 134 2.72 -4.42 0.83
CA TYR A 134 3.78 -3.71 1.53
C TYR A 134 3.25 -3.01 2.80
N THR A 135 3.87 -3.32 3.93
CA THR A 135 3.67 -2.58 5.19
C THR A 135 4.83 -1.61 5.41
N GLN A 136 4.52 -0.33 5.62
CA GLN A 136 5.54 0.67 5.92
C GLN A 136 6.36 0.30 7.16
N PRO A 137 7.69 0.52 7.18
CA PRO A 137 8.52 0.43 8.37
C PRO A 137 7.94 1.28 9.51
N GLY A 138 7.81 0.70 10.71
CA GLY A 138 7.20 1.35 11.87
C GLY A 138 5.69 1.14 12.01
N SER A 139 5.01 0.57 11.01
CA SER A 139 3.61 0.16 11.15
C SER A 139 3.48 -0.96 12.20
N PRO A 140 2.47 -0.93 13.08
CA PRO A 140 2.20 -2.03 14.02
C PRO A 140 1.98 -3.40 13.34
N TYR A 141 1.64 -3.40 12.05
CA TYR A 141 1.43 -4.60 11.24
C TYR A 141 2.69 -5.09 10.52
N ASN A 142 3.79 -4.33 10.56
CA ASN A 142 5.05 -4.73 9.95
C ASN A 142 5.77 -5.72 10.86
N GLU A 143 6.15 -6.89 10.34
CA GLU A 143 6.87 -7.93 11.07
C GLU A 143 8.10 -7.41 11.81
N ALA A 144 8.85 -6.49 11.19
CA ALA A 144 10.03 -5.88 11.80
C ALA A 144 9.70 -4.96 12.99
N SER A 145 8.47 -4.44 13.04
CA SER A 145 8.00 -3.54 14.12
C SER A 145 7.24 -4.29 15.21
N ILE A 146 6.77 -5.50 14.95
CA ILE A 146 6.11 -6.35 15.93
C ILE A 146 7.15 -6.79 16.97
N ARG A 147 6.98 -6.34 18.22
CA ARG A 147 7.82 -6.78 19.34
C ARG A 147 7.57 -8.26 19.60
N LYS A 148 8.62 -9.08 19.46
CA LYS A 148 8.57 -10.51 19.79
C LYS A 148 8.26 -10.68 21.27
N PHE A 149 7.35 -11.59 21.58
CA PHE A 149 7.01 -11.93 22.97
C PHE A 149 8.10 -12.84 23.54
N GLU A 150 8.90 -12.32 24.46
CA GLU A 150 9.95 -13.06 25.15
C GLU A 150 9.69 -13.07 26.67
N MET A 151 9.87 -14.22 27.30
CA MET A 151 9.81 -14.34 28.76
C MET A 151 11.13 -13.85 29.34
N GLN A 152 11.09 -12.95 30.32
CA GLN A 152 12.29 -12.40 30.98
C GLN A 152 12.97 -13.41 31.89
N GLY A 153 12.23 -14.38 32.45
CA GLY A 153 12.79 -15.38 33.34
C GLY A 153 11.78 -16.42 33.79
N LYS A 154 12.24 -17.32 34.67
CA LYS A 154 11.40 -18.31 35.35
C LYS A 154 11.67 -18.22 36.85
N LEU A 155 10.60 -18.17 37.64
CA LEU A 155 10.67 -18.26 39.09
C LEU A 155 10.86 -19.73 39.51
N ASP A 156 10.04 -20.62 38.96
CA ASP A 156 10.20 -22.08 39.03
C ASP A 156 9.96 -22.72 37.65
N GLU A 157 10.08 -24.05 37.57
CA GLU A 157 9.79 -24.83 36.35
C GLU A 157 8.44 -24.50 35.71
N LYS A 158 7.41 -24.18 36.52
CA LYS A 158 6.04 -23.88 36.07
C LYS A 158 5.71 -22.38 36.02
N ARG A 159 6.46 -21.52 36.72
CA ARG A 159 6.14 -20.09 36.90
C ARG A 159 7.09 -19.22 36.08
N ALA A 160 6.92 -19.19 34.77
CA ALA A 160 7.65 -18.28 33.89
C ALA A 160 7.08 -16.86 33.94
N TYR A 161 7.92 -15.82 33.83
CA TYR A 161 7.45 -14.43 33.84
C TYR A 161 7.97 -13.55 32.70
N LYS A 162 7.10 -12.65 32.18
CA LYS A 162 7.37 -11.65 31.13
C LYS A 162 7.76 -10.26 31.64
N SER A 163 7.52 -9.96 32.91
CA SER A 163 7.87 -8.67 33.51
C SER A 163 8.03 -8.80 35.03
N GLU A 164 8.74 -7.85 35.63
CA GLU A 164 8.92 -7.76 37.09
C GLU A 164 7.59 -7.68 37.85
N MET A 165 6.64 -6.89 37.33
CA MET A 165 5.28 -6.84 37.89
C MET A 165 4.59 -8.20 37.86
N TRP A 166 4.84 -9.01 36.81
CA TRP A 166 4.26 -10.35 36.71
C TRP A 166 5.00 -11.34 37.61
N ARG A 167 6.32 -11.19 37.78
CA ARG A 167 7.10 -11.91 38.80
C ARG A 167 6.50 -11.69 40.19
N GLN A 168 6.28 -10.44 40.58
CA GLN A 168 5.65 -10.09 41.86
C GLN A 168 4.21 -10.63 41.97
N ARG A 169 3.44 -10.69 40.89
CA ARG A 169 2.10 -11.29 40.92
C ARG A 169 2.13 -12.82 41.12
N LEU A 170 3.15 -13.49 40.59
CA LEU A 170 3.32 -14.95 40.70
C LEU A 170 3.96 -15.39 42.02
N MET A 171 4.61 -14.49 42.74
CA MET A 171 5.17 -14.73 44.08
C MET A 171 4.07 -14.89 45.13
N THR A 172 4.23 -15.87 45.99
CA THR A 172 3.36 -16.09 47.15
C THR A 172 3.57 -15.00 48.21
N VAL A 173 2.61 -14.87 49.13
CA VAL A 173 2.69 -13.87 50.22
C VAL A 173 3.90 -14.14 51.12
N ALA A 174 4.23 -15.40 51.37
CA ALA A 174 5.39 -15.80 52.18
C ALA A 174 6.72 -15.44 51.49
N GLU A 175 6.85 -15.74 50.19
CA GLU A 175 8.04 -15.38 49.41
C GLU A 175 8.27 -13.86 49.37
N LYS A 176 7.19 -13.07 49.26
CA LYS A 176 7.26 -11.60 49.31
C LYS A 176 7.72 -11.09 50.67
N ALA A 177 7.13 -11.62 51.75
CA ALA A 177 7.49 -11.22 53.11
C ALA A 177 8.95 -11.58 53.44
N ALA A 178 9.44 -12.72 52.95
CA ALA A 178 10.84 -13.13 53.11
C ALA A 178 11.80 -12.18 52.39
N ILE A 179 11.46 -11.72 51.17
CA ILE A 179 12.27 -10.73 50.45
C ILE A 179 12.27 -9.40 51.21
N GLU A 180 11.11 -8.91 51.65
CA GLU A 180 11.03 -7.65 52.40
C GLU A 180 11.84 -7.71 53.71
N GLN A 181 11.81 -8.84 54.41
CA GLN A 181 12.65 -9.06 55.59
C GLN A 181 14.13 -9.07 55.22
N SER A 182 14.52 -9.75 54.14
CA SER A 182 15.91 -9.79 53.69
C SER A 182 16.44 -8.41 53.27
N GLU A 183 15.63 -7.59 52.60
CA GLU A 183 15.97 -6.22 52.21
C GLU A 183 16.11 -5.31 53.44
N LYS A 184 15.20 -5.46 54.42
CA LYS A 184 15.31 -4.76 55.71
C LYS A 184 16.58 -5.15 56.45
N ASP A 185 16.89 -6.45 56.52
CA ASP A 185 18.09 -6.95 57.18
C ASP A 185 19.36 -6.48 56.47
N GLU A 186 19.38 -6.47 55.14
CA GLU A 186 20.50 -5.91 54.37
C GLU A 186 20.69 -4.42 54.61
N TRP A 187 19.59 -3.67 54.70
CA TRP A 187 19.62 -2.24 54.98
C TRP A 187 20.07 -1.94 56.42
N THR A 188 19.70 -2.75 57.40
CA THR A 188 20.06 -2.55 58.82
C THR A 188 21.48 -3.01 59.16
N LYS A 189 22.01 -4.05 58.49
CA LYS A 189 23.39 -4.56 58.66
C LYS A 189 24.47 -3.48 58.82
N PRO A 190 24.63 -2.48 57.93
CA PRO A 190 25.68 -1.47 58.08
C PRO A 190 25.50 -0.59 59.33
N PHE A 191 24.25 -0.29 59.71
CA PHE A 191 23.97 0.50 60.92
C PHE A 191 24.29 -0.28 62.20
N GLU A 192 24.02 -1.59 62.22
CA GLU A 192 24.38 -2.45 63.34
C GLU A 192 25.89 -2.64 63.49
N VAL A 193 26.61 -2.80 62.36
CA VAL A 193 28.08 -2.84 62.34
C VAL A 193 28.67 -1.51 62.84
N ALA A 194 28.12 -0.37 62.42
CA ALA A 194 28.57 0.93 62.90
C ALA A 194 28.30 1.14 64.41
N LYS A 195 27.15 0.65 64.91
CA LYS A 195 26.77 0.74 66.32
C LYS A 195 27.63 -0.16 67.22
N THR A 196 28.00 -1.34 66.74
CA THR A 196 28.94 -2.24 67.44
C THR A 196 30.36 -1.69 67.40
N ALA A 197 30.81 -1.15 66.26
CA ALA A 197 32.12 -0.47 66.13
C ALA A 197 32.31 0.68 67.14
N LYS A 198 31.28 1.52 67.35
CA LYS A 198 31.34 2.63 68.34
C LYS A 198 31.45 2.17 69.80
N ARG A 199 31.07 0.93 70.12
CA ARG A 199 31.17 0.38 71.49
C ARG A 199 32.50 -0.31 71.77
N LEU A 200 33.31 -0.56 70.75
CA LEU A 200 34.64 -1.17 70.85
C LEU A 200 35.69 -0.10 71.19
N SER A 201 36.61 -0.42 72.10
CA SER A 201 37.75 0.46 72.42
C SER A 201 38.73 0.55 71.24
N LEU A 202 39.55 1.60 71.21
CA LEU A 202 40.53 1.83 70.13
C LEU A 202 41.46 0.63 69.89
N ARG A 203 41.81 -0.10 70.96
CA ARG A 203 42.65 -1.31 70.90
C ARG A 203 41.91 -2.47 70.24
N GLU A 204 40.65 -2.66 70.57
CA GLU A 204 39.82 -3.76 70.03
C GLU A 204 39.47 -3.52 68.56
N GLN A 205 39.21 -2.26 68.17
CA GLN A 205 39.05 -1.86 66.77
C GLN A 205 40.30 -2.16 65.95
N ALA A 206 41.49 -1.86 66.49
CA ALA A 206 42.77 -2.12 65.80
C ALA A 206 43.13 -3.62 65.70
N ILE A 207 42.58 -4.48 66.56
CA ILE A 207 42.75 -5.94 66.49
C ILE A 207 41.84 -6.52 65.39
N LEU A 208 40.56 -6.11 65.37
CA LEU A 208 39.60 -6.50 64.33
C LEU A 208 40.01 -6.03 62.93
N ALA A 209 40.50 -4.79 62.80
CA ALA A 209 40.96 -4.23 61.51
C ALA A 209 42.18 -4.96 60.92
N ARG A 210 42.92 -5.69 61.76
CA ARG A 210 44.04 -6.55 61.35
C ARG A 210 43.64 -8.01 61.15
N GLY A 211 42.34 -8.32 61.16
CA GLY A 211 41.80 -9.66 60.97
C GLY A 211 41.85 -10.55 62.22
N GLY A 212 42.14 -10.00 63.40
CA GLY A 212 42.16 -10.74 64.66
C GLY A 212 40.76 -10.86 65.28
N THR A 213 40.49 -11.98 65.96
CA THR A 213 39.23 -12.21 66.68
C THR A 213 39.31 -11.76 68.13
N LEU A 214 38.29 -11.07 68.63
CA LEU A 214 38.20 -10.72 70.06
C LEU A 214 37.65 -11.93 70.84
N SER A 215 38.42 -12.45 71.79
CA SER A 215 37.88 -13.39 72.78
C SER A 215 37.05 -12.60 73.81
N LYS A 216 35.90 -13.15 74.20
CA LYS A 216 35.09 -12.61 75.32
C LYS A 216 35.90 -12.55 76.61
#